data_AF-A0A2T7VMH5-F1
#
_entry.id   AF-A0A2T7VMH5-F1
#
_cell.length_a   1.000
_cell.length_b   1.000
_cell.length_c   1.000
_cell.angle_alpha   90.00
_cell.angle_beta   90.00
_cell.angle_gamma   90.00
#
_symmetry.space_group_name_H-M   'P 1'
#
loop_
_entity.id
_entity.type
_entity.pdbx_description
1 polymer ?
#
loop_
_entity_poly.entity_id
_entity_poly.type
_entity_poly.pdbx_seq_one_letter_code
_entity_poly.pdbx_strand_id
1 'polypeptide(L)'
;MLLAFLLAQLATPPAAPSQADIEVTGRQISRLRLSLDLDGGVLKACRITVSSGDALIDALACPAARTCVAQRPRTSTALLACIDQRIAAAVRAHDAMSGSIDGTGR
;
A
#
# COMPACT_ATOMS: atom_id res chain seq x y z
N MET A 1 -13.59 65.49 -11.80
CA MET A 1 -13.21 64.56 -10.72
C MET A 1 -13.85 63.17 -10.91
N LEU A 2 -13.76 62.57 -12.11
CA LEU A 2 -14.29 61.22 -12.38
C LEU A 2 -13.19 60.17 -12.66
N LEU A 3 -11.92 60.59 -12.79
CA LEU A 3 -10.82 59.65 -13.06
C LEU A 3 -10.37 58.85 -11.83
N ALA A 4 -10.61 59.33 -10.61
CA ALA A 4 -10.16 58.65 -9.39
C ALA A 4 -10.97 57.38 -9.07
N PHE A 5 -12.20 57.26 -9.60
CA PHE A 5 -13.08 56.11 -9.31
C PHE A 5 -12.81 54.89 -10.20
N LEU A 6 -12.09 55.07 -11.32
CA LEU A 6 -11.82 53.99 -12.27
C LEU A 6 -10.67 53.05 -11.84
N LEU A 7 -9.85 53.47 -10.87
CA LEU A 7 -8.68 52.70 -10.40
C LEU A 7 -9.01 51.74 -9.24
N ALA A 8 -10.20 51.82 -8.64
CA ALA A 8 -10.58 50.97 -7.51
C ALA A 8 -11.11 49.58 -7.92
N GLN A 9 -11.34 49.33 -9.22
CA GLN A 9 -11.97 48.10 -9.72
C GLN A 9 -10.97 47.02 -10.19
N LEU A 10 -9.65 47.26 -10.07
CA LEU A 10 -8.60 46.30 -10.48
C LEU A 10 -8.17 45.34 -9.36
N ALA A 11 -8.83 45.39 -8.19
CA ALA A 11 -8.60 44.41 -7.14
C ALA A 11 -9.42 43.14 -7.41
N THR A 12 -9.06 42.38 -8.45
CA THR A 12 -9.39 40.95 -8.50
C THR A 12 -8.57 40.26 -7.42
N PRO A 13 -9.18 39.74 -6.33
CA PRO A 13 -8.44 38.89 -5.42
C PRO A 13 -7.94 37.68 -6.23
N PRO A 14 -6.67 37.25 -6.05
CA PRO A 14 -6.23 36.01 -6.65
C PRO A 14 -7.16 34.91 -6.14
N ALA A 15 -7.76 34.16 -7.09
CA ALA A 15 -8.52 32.98 -6.77
C ALA A 15 -7.70 32.13 -5.82
N ALA A 16 -8.19 31.95 -4.59
CA ALA A 16 -7.56 31.05 -3.64
C ALA A 16 -7.43 29.70 -4.35
N PRO A 17 -6.23 29.09 -4.40
CA PRO A 17 -6.10 27.75 -4.95
C PRO A 17 -7.08 26.87 -4.21
N SER A 18 -8.05 26.32 -4.95
CA SER A 18 -8.95 25.27 -4.51
C SER A 18 -8.10 24.26 -3.76
N GLN A 19 -8.46 24.04 -2.48
CA GLN A 19 -7.76 23.24 -1.50
C GLN A 19 -6.98 22.13 -2.20
N ALA A 20 -5.65 22.26 -2.18
CA ALA A 20 -4.78 21.21 -2.67
C ALA A 20 -5.28 19.90 -2.05
N ASP A 21 -5.70 18.95 -2.88
CA ASP A 21 -5.93 17.58 -2.47
C ASP A 21 -4.66 17.16 -1.73
N ILE A 22 -4.74 17.08 -0.41
CA ILE A 22 -3.66 16.54 0.38
C ILE A 22 -3.78 15.02 0.23
N GLU A 23 -3.32 14.51 -0.91
CA GLU A 23 -3.19 13.07 -1.13
C GLU A 23 -1.99 12.58 -0.31
N VAL A 24 -2.25 12.25 0.96
CA VAL A 24 -1.25 11.61 1.81
C VAL A 24 -1.11 10.16 1.35
N THR A 25 -0.22 9.90 0.39
CA THR A 25 0.23 8.52 0.11
C THR A 25 1.23 8.10 1.20
N GLY A 26 0.74 7.99 2.43
CA GLY A 26 1.51 7.52 3.58
C GLY A 26 1.53 6.00 3.62
N ARG A 27 2.21 5.33 2.69
CA ARG A 27 2.50 3.89 2.85
C ARG A 27 3.88 3.75 3.47
N GLN A 28 3.92 3.38 4.75
CA GLN A 28 4.77 2.30 5.26
C GLN A 28 4.92 2.39 6.78
N ILE A 29 4.32 1.43 7.50
CA ILE A 29 5.05 0.62 8.51
C ILE A 29 4.38 -0.76 8.58
N SER A 30 4.75 -1.72 7.71
CA SER A 30 4.22 -3.08 7.81
C SER A 30 4.91 -3.82 8.96
N ARG A 31 4.45 -3.60 10.20
CA ARG A 31 4.82 -4.43 11.37
C ARG A 31 4.08 -5.78 11.31
N LEU A 32 4.23 -6.51 10.21
CA LEU A 32 3.66 -7.84 10.08
C LEU A 32 4.50 -8.83 10.88
N ARG A 33 3.89 -9.56 11.81
CA ARG A 33 4.55 -10.68 12.51
C ARG A 33 3.72 -11.94 12.37
N LEU A 34 4.35 -13.01 11.92
CA LEU A 34 3.72 -14.31 11.74
C LEU A 34 4.25 -15.31 12.75
N SER A 35 3.36 -16.12 13.31
CA SER A 35 3.70 -17.36 14.00
C SER A 35 3.41 -18.51 13.02
N LEU A 36 4.44 -19.29 12.71
CA LEU A 36 4.38 -20.42 11.79
C LEU A 36 4.67 -21.70 12.57
N ASP A 37 3.78 -22.68 12.44
CA ASP A 37 3.98 -24.02 12.99
C ASP A 37 4.36 -24.98 11.85
N LEU A 38 5.54 -25.58 11.97
CA LEU A 38 6.16 -26.41 10.95
C LEU A 38 6.34 -27.83 11.46
N ASP A 39 5.87 -28.80 10.69
CA ASP A 39 6.07 -30.22 10.95
C ASP A 39 6.55 -30.90 9.65
N GLY A 40 7.73 -31.52 9.71
CA GLY A 40 8.35 -32.18 8.55
C GLY A 40 8.60 -31.26 7.35
N GLY A 41 8.73 -29.95 7.55
CA GLY A 41 8.85 -28.96 6.47
C GLY A 41 7.52 -28.61 5.79
N VAL A 42 6.40 -28.98 6.40
CA VAL A 42 5.04 -28.60 5.98
C VAL A 42 4.49 -27.59 6.98
N LEU A 43 3.88 -26.52 6.47
CA LEU A 43 3.20 -25.52 7.30
C LEU A 43 1.86 -26.07 7.81
N LYS A 44 1.78 -26.37 9.11
CA LYS A 44 0.56 -26.87 9.77
C LYS A 44 -0.37 -25.74 10.20
N ALA A 45 0.21 -24.67 10.74
CA ALA A 45 -0.54 -23.49 11.14
C ALA A 45 0.22 -22.21 10.78
N CYS A 46 -0.54 -21.16 10.47
CA CYS A 46 -0.03 -19.81 10.31
C CYS A 46 -0.99 -18.85 11.00
N ARG A 47 -0.45 -17.95 11.83
CA ARG A 47 -1.23 -16.93 12.52
C ARG A 47 -0.51 -15.59 12.45
N ILE A 48 -1.26 -14.55 12.13
CA ILE A 48 -0.79 -13.16 12.28
C ILE A 48 -0.83 -12.81 13.76
N THR A 49 0.33 -12.52 14.33
CA THR A 49 0.49 -12.11 15.74
C THR A 49 0.59 -10.60 15.88
N VAL A 50 1.01 -9.90 14.82
CA VAL A 50 0.93 -8.44 14.69
C VAL A 50 0.49 -8.13 13.26
N SER A 51 -0.60 -7.37 13.13
CA SER A 51 -1.13 -6.93 11.84
C SER A 51 -0.21 -5.90 11.19
N SER A 52 -0.14 -5.93 9.86
CA SER A 52 0.57 -4.93 9.07
C SER A 52 -0.12 -3.56 9.05
N GLY A 53 -1.40 -3.49 9.46
CA GLY A 53 -2.26 -2.32 9.29
C GLY A 53 -2.93 -2.23 7.91
N ASP A 54 -2.67 -3.18 7.01
CA ASP A 54 -3.24 -3.23 5.67
C ASP A 54 -3.94 -4.58 5.44
N ALA A 55 -5.23 -4.54 5.08
CA ALA A 55 -6.06 -5.73 4.94
C ALA A 55 -5.60 -6.64 3.79
N LEU A 56 -5.07 -6.07 2.71
CA LEU A 56 -4.55 -6.83 1.58
C LEU A 56 -3.27 -7.57 1.98
N ILE A 57 -2.32 -6.88 2.63
CA ILE A 57 -1.08 -7.48 3.13
C ILE A 57 -1.39 -8.58 4.13
N ASP A 58 -2.30 -8.35 5.09
CA ASP A 58 -2.69 -9.35 6.07
C ASP A 58 -3.33 -10.58 5.42
N ALA A 59 -4.20 -10.39 4.42
CA ALA A 59 -4.81 -11.49 3.68
C ALA A 59 -3.79 -12.32 2.88
N LEU A 60 -2.71 -11.70 2.41
CA LEU A 60 -1.67 -12.34 1.61
C LEU A 60 -0.62 -13.08 2.44
N ALA A 61 -0.46 -12.72 3.72
CA ALA A 61 0.64 -13.17 4.55
C ALA A 61 0.74 -14.69 4.71
N CYS A 62 -0.34 -15.34 5.18
CA CYS A 62 -0.33 -16.79 5.38
C CYS A 62 -0.29 -17.62 4.08
N PRO A 63 -1.00 -17.24 3.00
CA PRO A 63 -0.84 -17.86 1.69
C PRO A 63 0.61 -17.78 1.15
N ALA A 64 1.26 -16.62 1.30
CA ALA A 64 2.66 -16.45 0.92
C ALA A 64 3.58 -17.36 1.75
N ALA A 65 3.40 -17.38 3.08
CA ALA A 65 4.17 -18.26 3.98
C ALA A 65 4.02 -19.74 3.60
N ARG A 66 2.80 -20.21 3.31
CA ARG A 66 2.55 -21.60 2.87
C ARG A 66 3.33 -21.94 1.60
N THR A 67 3.28 -21.04 0.62
CA THR A 67 3.98 -21.21 -0.67
C THR A 67 5.50 -21.23 -0.47
N CYS A 68 6.03 -20.37 0.39
CA CYS A 68 7.46 -20.25 0.63
C CYS A 68 8.02 -21.40 1.47
N VAL A 69 7.28 -21.89 2.47
CA VAL A 69 7.66 -23.09 3.24
C VAL A 69 7.75 -24.32 2.32
N ALA A 70 6.83 -24.47 1.37
CA ALA A 70 6.84 -25.58 0.41
C ALA A 70 8.12 -25.64 -0.46
N GLN A 71 8.81 -24.52 -0.62
CA GLN A 71 10.10 -24.44 -1.33
C GLN A 71 11.30 -24.91 -0.48
N ARG A 72 11.06 -25.28 0.79
CA ARG A 72 12.07 -25.76 1.75
C ARG A 72 13.30 -24.84 1.82
N PRO A 73 13.13 -23.55 2.16
CA PRO A 73 14.25 -22.64 2.32
C PRO A 73 15.21 -23.15 3.40
N ARG A 74 16.51 -22.98 3.16
CA ARG A 74 17.57 -23.46 4.06
C ARG A 74 17.75 -22.58 5.30
N THR A 75 17.26 -21.34 5.27
CA THR A 75 17.41 -20.37 6.35
C THR A 75 16.11 -19.59 6.56
N SER A 76 15.94 -19.06 7.78
CA SER A 76 14.83 -18.15 8.10
C SER A 76 14.85 -16.90 7.24
N THR A 77 16.03 -16.33 6.96
CA THR A 77 16.20 -15.18 6.07
C THR A 77 15.68 -15.46 4.66
N ALA A 78 15.96 -16.65 4.11
CA ALA A 78 15.45 -17.04 2.79
C ALA A 78 13.93 -17.22 2.79
N LEU A 79 13.36 -17.76 3.88
CA LEU A 79 11.91 -17.86 4.04
C LEU A 79 11.26 -16.47 4.06
N LEU A 80 11.78 -15.56 4.88
CA LEU A 80 11.29 -14.18 5.01
C LEU A 80 11.36 -13.43 3.67
N ALA A 81 12.51 -13.49 2.98
CA ALA A 81 12.68 -12.86 1.67
C ALA A 81 11.67 -13.38 0.65
N CYS A 82 11.38 -14.68 0.63
CA CYS A 82 10.35 -15.24 -0.24
C CYS A 82 8.96 -14.67 0.09
N ILE A 83 8.59 -14.60 1.38
CA ILE A 83 7.28 -14.06 1.80
C ILE A 83 7.16 -12.60 1.38
N ASP A 84 8.17 -11.79 1.66
CA ASP A 84 8.21 -10.36 1.31
C ASP A 84 8.10 -10.14 -0.20
N GLN A 85 8.85 -10.89 -1.00
CA GLN A 85 8.78 -10.80 -2.46
C GLN A 85 7.38 -11.11 -3.00
N ARG A 86 6.70 -12.13 -2.45
CA ARG A 86 5.36 -12.50 -2.89
C ARG A 86 4.31 -11.47 -2.51
N ILE A 87 4.35 -10.95 -1.27
CA ILE A 87 3.45 -9.89 -0.83
C ILE A 87 3.67 -8.64 -1.69
N ALA A 88 4.92 -8.21 -1.88
CA ALA A 88 5.23 -7.03 -2.68
C ALA A 88 4.79 -7.19 -4.14
N ALA A 89 4.93 -8.37 -4.74
CA ALA A 89 4.45 -8.64 -6.09
C ALA A 89 2.92 -8.56 -6.18
N ALA A 90 2.20 -9.11 -5.20
CA ALA A 90 0.75 -9.08 -5.16
C ALA A 90 0.19 -7.66 -4.93
N VAL A 91 0.81 -6.86 -4.06
CA VAL A 91 0.44 -5.45 -3.85
C VAL A 91 0.63 -4.64 -5.13
N ARG A 92 1.79 -4.77 -5.79
CA ARG A 92 2.02 -4.10 -7.09
C ARG A 92 1.00 -4.50 -8.15
N ALA A 93 0.63 -5.78 -8.21
CA ALA A 93 -0.39 -6.26 -9.13
C ALA A 93 -1.77 -5.67 -8.82
N HIS A 94 -2.14 -5.59 -7.53
CA HIS A 94 -3.37 -4.96 -7.09
C HIS A 94 -3.42 -3.47 -7.45
N ASP A 95 -2.36 -2.72 -7.14
CA ASP A 95 -2.27 -1.29 -7.44
C ASP A 95 -2.36 -1.02 -8.95
N ALA A 96 -1.72 -1.86 -9.78
CA ALA A 96 -1.80 -1.75 -11.23
C ALA A 96 -3.22 -1.99 -11.78
N MET A 97 -3.98 -2.93 -11.19
CA MET A 97 -5.37 -3.15 -11.57
C MET A 97 -6.27 -1.99 -11.17
N SER A 98 -6.11 -1.46 -9.95
CA SER A 98 -6.89 -0.32 -9.47
C SER A 98 -6.65 0.93 -10.31
N GLY A 99 -5.39 1.23 -10.65
CA GLY A 99 -5.04 2.36 -11.52
C GLY A 99 -5.55 2.23 -12.96
N SER A 100 -5.86 1.02 -13.42
CA SER A 100 -6.43 0.79 -14.76
C SER A 100 -7.91 1.14 -14.85
N ILE A 101 -8.64 1.23 -13.73
CA ILE A 101 -10.10 1.46 -13.72
C ILE A 101 -10.42 2.96 -13.74
N ASP A 102 -9.62 3.79 -13.06
CA ASP A 102 -9.81 5.25 -13.00
C ASP A 102 -9.48 5.99 -14.32
N GLY A 103 -8.92 5.30 -15.33
CA GLY A 103 -8.53 5.89 -16.62
C GLY A 103 -9.61 5.98 -17.69
N THR A 104 -10.85 5.51 -17.43
CA THR A 104 -11.90 5.37 -18.47
C THR A 104 -12.98 6.45 -18.40
N GLY A 105 -12.60 7.68 -18.04
CA GLY A 105 -13.46 8.86 -18.07
C GLY A 105 -12.93 9.91 -19.04
N ARG A 106 -13.26 9.79 -20.33
CA ARG A 106 -13.14 10.88 -21.31
C ARG A 106 -14.30 10.84 -22.29
#